data_AF-A0A6L8NHV7-F1
#
_entry.id   AF-A0A6L8NHV7-F1
#
_cell.length_a   1.000
_cell.length_b   1.000
_cell.length_c   1.000
_cell.angle_alpha   90.00
_cell.angle_beta   90.00
_cell.angle_gamma   90.00
#
_symmetry.space_group_name_H-M   'P 1'
#
loop_
_entity.id
_entity.type
_entity.pdbx_description
1 polymer ?
#
loop_
_entity_poly.entity_id
_entity_poly.type
_entity_poly.pdbx_seq_one_letter_code
_entity_poly.pdbx_strand_id
1 'polypeptide(L)'
;MAKDRDQQRIAAAEKIRAAEEAFDTLGEALARAGVRLPSLGVDPCAYAATDPIPLVELGRCMPDVALALAAVIDRGVEHRRACQG
;
A
#
# COMPACT_ATOMS: atom_id res chain seq x y z
N MET A 1 -15.09 -7.69 29.59
CA MET A 1 -15.81 -6.89 28.56
C MET A 1 -15.12 -5.57 28.21
N ALA A 2 -14.67 -4.73 29.16
CA ALA A 2 -13.98 -3.46 28.83
C ALA A 2 -12.57 -3.66 28.23
N LYS A 3 -11.74 -4.47 28.91
CA LYS A 3 -10.35 -4.78 28.51
C LYS A 3 -10.21 -5.37 27.09
N ASP A 4 -11.22 -6.12 26.66
CA ASP A 4 -11.27 -6.77 25.35
C ASP A 4 -11.44 -5.74 24.21
N ARG A 5 -12.30 -4.74 24.43
CA ARG A 5 -12.51 -3.64 23.47
C ARG A 5 -11.31 -2.72 23.35
N ASP A 6 -10.61 -2.44 24.45
CA ASP A 6 -9.40 -1.62 24.42
C ASP A 6 -8.28 -2.32 23.66
N GLN A 7 -8.10 -3.62 23.89
CA GLN A 7 -7.14 -4.42 23.13
C GLN A 7 -7.48 -4.47 21.64
N GLN A 8 -8.76 -4.63 21.31
CA GLN A 8 -9.21 -4.66 19.91
C GLN A 8 -8.99 -3.33 19.20
N ARG A 9 -9.17 -2.20 19.90
CA ARG A 9 -8.88 -0.86 19.37
C ARG A 9 -7.40 -0.65 19.10
N ILE A 10 -6.53 -1.10 20.02
CA ILE A 10 -5.07 -1.03 19.84
C ILE A 10 -4.65 -1.84 18.61
N ALA A 11 -5.11 -3.10 18.51
CA ALA A 11 -4.79 -3.96 17.38
C ALA A 11 -5.31 -3.39 16.04
N ALA A 12 -6.52 -2.82 16.01
CA ALA A 12 -7.07 -2.16 14.84
C ALA A 12 -6.22 -0.95 14.40
N ALA A 13 -5.78 -0.12 15.36
CA ALA A 13 -4.93 1.03 15.08
C ALA A 13 -3.55 0.62 14.54
N GLU A 14 -2.97 -0.47 15.04
CA GLU A 14 -1.70 -1.03 14.53
C GLU A 14 -1.83 -1.49 13.08
N LYS A 15 -2.92 -2.21 12.74
CA LYS A 15 -3.19 -2.63 11.35
C LYS A 15 -3.29 -1.41 10.41
N ILE A 16 -4.00 -0.36 10.81
CA ILE A 16 -4.16 0.86 10.02
C ILE A 16 -2.81 1.55 9.80
N ARG A 17 -2.00 1.70 10.85
CA ARG A 17 -0.65 2.27 10.74
C ARG A 17 0.24 1.49 9.78
N ALA A 18 0.18 0.16 9.81
CA ALA A 18 0.94 -0.67 8.89
C ALA A 18 0.53 -0.44 7.42
N ALA A 19 -0.75 -0.20 7.16
CA ALA A 19 -1.22 0.15 5.82
C ALA A 19 -0.81 1.56 5.40
N GLU A 20 -0.82 2.54 6.32
CA GLU A 20 -0.32 3.90 6.07
C GLU A 20 1.18 3.88 5.73
N GLU A 21 1.98 3.13 6.49
CA GLU A 21 3.42 2.97 6.22
C GLU A 21 3.66 2.29 4.85
N ALA A 22 2.87 1.27 4.50
CA ALA A 22 2.93 0.63 3.20
C ALA A 22 2.53 1.59 2.07
N PHE A 23 1.49 2.41 2.28
CA PHE A 23 1.06 3.45 1.35
C PHE A 23 2.18 4.48 1.11
N ASP A 24 2.78 5.03 2.17
CA ASP A 24 3.85 6.01 2.06
C ASP A 24 5.08 5.42 1.33
N THR A 25 5.51 4.23 1.75
CA THR A 25 6.65 3.52 1.13
C THR A 25 6.43 3.28 -0.36
N LEU A 26 5.24 2.79 -0.74
CA LEU A 26 4.90 2.57 -2.14
C LEU A 26 4.81 3.88 -2.91
N GLY A 27 4.16 4.91 -2.34
CA GLY A 27 4.03 6.23 -2.93
C GLY A 27 5.38 6.86 -3.24
N GLU A 28 6.33 6.81 -2.31
CA GLU A 28 7.69 7.28 -2.51
C GLU A 28 8.43 6.49 -3.61
N ALA A 29 8.29 5.17 -3.64
CA ALA A 29 8.92 4.32 -4.65
C ALA A 29 8.39 4.64 -6.05
N LEU A 30 7.08 4.75 -6.21
CA LEU A 30 6.44 5.19 -7.45
C LEU A 30 6.92 6.59 -7.84
N ALA A 31 7.04 7.50 -6.86
CA ALA A 31 7.45 8.86 -7.13
C ALA A 31 8.88 8.95 -7.66
N ARG A 32 9.82 8.18 -7.09
CA ARG A 32 11.20 8.03 -7.59
C ARG A 32 11.25 7.46 -9.00
N ALA A 33 10.30 6.59 -9.35
CA ALA A 33 10.18 6.02 -10.69
C ALA A 33 9.48 6.94 -11.71
N GLY A 34 9.07 8.15 -11.31
CA GLY A 34 8.33 9.07 -12.18
C GLY A 34 6.85 8.72 -12.39
N VAL A 35 6.34 7.72 -11.66
CA VAL A 35 4.93 7.32 -11.70
C VAL A 35 4.14 8.14 -10.67
N ARG A 36 2.92 8.54 -11.04
CA ARG A 36 1.95 9.18 -10.13
C ARG A 36 0.60 8.47 -10.26
N LEU A 37 0.09 8.01 -9.12
CA LEU A 37 -1.24 7.42 -9.00
C LEU A 37 -2.11 8.37 -8.17
N PRO A 38 -2.96 9.21 -8.80
CA PRO A 38 -3.74 10.22 -8.08
C PRO A 38 -4.78 9.64 -7.12
N SER A 39 -5.11 8.36 -7.30
CA SER A 39 -6.07 7.62 -6.49
C SER A 39 -5.40 6.70 -5.45
N LEU A 40 -4.08 6.73 -5.31
CA LEU A 40 -3.37 5.92 -4.32
C LEU A 40 -3.79 6.36 -2.91
N GLY A 41 -4.16 5.41 -2.06
CA GLY A 41 -4.54 5.68 -0.67
C GLY A 41 -4.79 4.41 0.13
N VAL A 42 -5.09 4.56 1.42
CA VAL A 42 -5.63 3.47 2.24
C VAL A 42 -7.14 3.40 2.03
N ASP A 43 -7.69 2.19 1.89
CA ASP A 43 -9.13 1.97 1.76
C ASP A 43 -9.89 2.63 2.92
N PRO A 44 -10.77 3.62 2.65
CA PRO A 44 -11.50 4.32 3.69
C PRO A 44 -12.39 3.40 4.53
N CYS A 45 -12.83 2.25 3.99
CA CYS A 45 -13.63 1.28 4.75
C CYS A 45 -12.88 0.72 5.97
N ALA A 46 -11.55 0.68 5.92
CA ALA A 46 -10.72 0.20 7.02
C ALA A 46 -10.86 1.09 8.27
N TYR A 47 -11.10 2.38 8.12
CA TYR A 47 -11.24 3.29 9.26
C TYR A 47 -12.60 3.18 9.97
N ALA A 48 -13.60 2.60 9.31
CA ALA A 48 -14.95 2.44 9.84
C ALA A 48 -15.21 1.05 10.48
N ALA A 49 -14.32 0.07 10.24
CA ALA A 49 -14.51 -1.32 10.65
C ALA A 49 -14.08 -1.59 12.11
N THR A 50 -14.81 -2.46 12.81
CA THR A 50 -14.48 -2.89 14.17
C THR A 50 -13.31 -3.88 14.20
N ASP A 51 -13.14 -4.66 13.14
CA ASP A 51 -11.94 -5.44 12.87
C ASP A 51 -11.50 -5.14 11.42
N PRO A 52 -10.64 -4.14 11.23
CA PRO A 52 -10.31 -3.67 9.89
C PRO A 52 -9.37 -4.62 9.16
N ILE A 53 -9.57 -4.73 7.85
CA ILE A 53 -8.63 -5.31 6.89
C ILE A 53 -8.15 -4.13 6.03
N PRO A 54 -7.12 -3.39 6.47
CA PRO A 54 -6.71 -2.18 5.77
C PRO A 54 -5.97 -2.55 4.49
N LEU A 55 -6.55 -2.14 3.37
CA LEU A 55 -6.00 -2.35 2.03
C LEU A 55 -5.40 -1.03 1.53
N VAL A 56 -4.37 -1.13 0.69
CA VAL A 56 -3.87 0.01 -0.09
C VAL A 56 -4.57 -0.01 -1.44
N GLU A 57 -5.43 0.98 -1.67
CA GLU A 57 -6.10 1.20 -2.93
C GLU A 57 -5.13 1.82 -3.93
N LEU A 58 -4.87 1.12 -5.05
CA LEU A 58 -4.04 1.65 -6.14
C LEU A 58 -4.84 2.57 -7.08
N GLY A 59 -6.17 2.39 -7.08
CA GLY A 59 -7.12 3.16 -7.89
C GLY A 59 -6.90 3.06 -9.41
N ARG A 60 -7.49 4.00 -10.14
CA ARG A 60 -7.39 4.05 -11.61
C ARG A 60 -6.17 4.86 -12.03
N CYS A 61 -5.47 4.39 -13.05
CA CYS A 61 -4.35 5.11 -13.65
C CYS A 61 -4.58 5.32 -15.14
N MET A 62 -3.88 6.31 -15.70
CA MET A 62 -3.82 6.48 -17.14
C MET A 62 -3.03 5.32 -17.77
N PRO A 63 -3.32 4.91 -19.02
CA PRO A 63 -2.65 3.76 -19.63
C PRO A 63 -1.13 3.89 -19.75
N ASP A 64 -0.61 5.09 -20.00
CA ASP A 64 0.83 5.40 -20.02
C ASP A 64 1.49 5.14 -18.66
N VAL A 65 0.82 5.53 -17.58
CA VAL A 65 1.25 5.27 -16.21
C VAL A 65 1.25 3.76 -15.91
N ALA A 66 0.23 3.02 -16.38
CA ALA A 66 0.18 1.56 -16.23
C ALA A 66 1.37 0.86 -16.91
N LEU A 67 1.71 1.29 -18.14
CA LEU A 67 2.86 0.76 -18.87
C LEU A 67 4.19 1.11 -18.18
N ALA A 68 4.33 2.35 -17.70
CA ALA A 68 5.51 2.78 -16.94
C ALA A 68 5.68 1.96 -15.65
N LEU A 69 4.58 1.72 -14.92
CA LEU A 69 4.58 0.89 -13.73
C LEU A 69 5.00 -0.57 -14.03
N ALA A 70 4.46 -1.17 -15.08
CA ALA A 70 4.83 -2.52 -15.50
C ALA A 70 6.34 -2.62 -15.79
N ALA A 71 6.89 -1.66 -16.55
CA ALA A 71 8.32 -1.63 -16.86
C ALA A 71 9.21 -1.52 -15.62
N VAL A 72 8.78 -0.78 -14.59
CA VAL A 72 9.51 -0.67 -13.32
C VAL A 72 9.48 -1.99 -12.54
N ILE A 73 8.33 -2.66 -12.51
CA ILE A 73 8.18 -3.98 -11.86
C ILE A 73 9.09 -5.01 -12.54
N ASP A 74 9.10 -5.07 -13.87
CA ASP A 74 9.95 -6.00 -14.62
C ASP A 74 11.44 -5.78 -14.32
N ARG A 75 11.91 -4.52 -14.29
CA ARG A 75 13.29 -4.20 -13.89
C ARG A 75 13.60 -4.66 -12.46
N GLY A 76 12.64 -4.51 -11.53
CA GLY A 76 12.79 -5.01 -10.16
C GLY A 76 12.89 -6.53 -10.08
N VAL A 77 12.14 -7.25 -10.93
CA VAL A 77 12.24 -8.71 -11.06
C VAL A 77 13.59 -9.13 -11.61
N GLU A 78 14.08 -8.46 -12.66
CA GLU A 78 15.40 -8.69 -13.24
C GLU A 78 16.51 -8.46 -12.22
N HIS A 79 16.46 -7.35 -11.47
CA HIS A 79 17.42 -7.04 -10.42
C HIS A 79 17.44 -8.10 -9.33
N ARG A 80 16.26 -8.54 -8.85
CA ARG A 80 16.15 -9.61 -7.85
C ARG A 80 16.78 -10.92 -8.35
N ARG A 81 16.53 -11.30 -9.61
CA ARG A 81 17.11 -12.51 -10.20
C ARG A 81 18.62 -12.42 -10.31
N ALA A 82 19.15 -11.27 -10.71
CA ALA A 82 20.60 -11.04 -10.80
C ALA A 82 21.32 -11.08 -9.44
N CYS A 83 20.64 -10.73 -8.34
CA CYS A 83 21.20 -10.84 -6.98
C CYS A 83 21.01 -12.24 -6.35
N GLN A 84 20.21 -13.11 -6.96
CA GLN A 84 19.91 -14.47 -6.45
C GLN A 84 20.72 -15.57 -7.15
N GLY A 85 21.44 -15.24 -8.22
CA GLY A 85 22.37 -16.14 -8.93
C GLY A 85 23.82 -15.78 -8.65
#